data_AF-A0A7S4J296-F1
#
_entry.id   AF-A0A7S4J296-F1
#
_cell.length_a   1.000
_cell.length_b   1.000
_cell.length_c   1.000
_cell.angle_alpha   90.00
_cell.angle_beta   90.00
_cell.angle_gamma   90.00
#
_symmetry.space_group_name_H-M   'P 1'
#
loop_
_entity.id
_entity.type
_entity.pdbx_description
1 polymer ?
#
loop_
_entity_poly.entity_id
_entity_poly.type
_entity_poly.pdbx_seq_one_letter_code
_entity_poly.pdbx_strand_id
1 'polypeptide(L)'
;ACETWRPHCPNECSGHGSCVGGRCECERGFRGDDCGLVVDGAPATSLQLAAGPGSCGGLMCNGHGRCRRGRAEGTVLCECFHGFGGPACAVEDPGPVLPPPGTAIGV
;
A
#
# COMPACT_ATOMS: atom_id res chain seq x y z
N ALA A 1 -22.22 -8.72 42.83
CA ALA A 1 -22.93 -9.98 42.61
C ALA A 1 -22.27 -10.70 41.44
N CYS A 2 -22.60 -11.96 41.15
CA CYS A 2 -22.28 -12.53 39.83
C CYS A 2 -23.29 -11.95 38.85
N GLU A 3 -23.10 -10.70 38.46
CA GLU A 3 -23.86 -10.08 37.38
C GLU A 3 -23.31 -10.58 36.04
N THR A 4 -23.59 -11.86 35.82
CA THR A 4 -23.71 -12.53 34.52
C THR A 4 -22.58 -12.23 33.55
N TRP A 5 -21.67 -13.20 33.46
CA TRP A 5 -20.87 -13.50 32.27
C TRP A 5 -21.78 -13.85 31.08
N ARG A 6 -22.67 -12.94 30.69
CA ARG A 6 -23.27 -12.94 29.36
C ARG A 6 -22.15 -12.39 28.49
N PRO A 7 -21.55 -13.20 27.61
CA PRO A 7 -20.51 -12.71 26.74
C PRO A 7 -21.18 -11.67 25.83
N HIS A 8 -21.07 -10.39 26.17
CA HIS A 8 -21.74 -9.35 25.43
C HIS A 8 -20.98 -9.21 24.12
N CYS A 9 -21.57 -9.69 23.03
CA CYS A 9 -20.98 -9.46 21.73
C CYS A 9 -21.03 -7.96 21.42
N PRO A 10 -19.94 -7.40 20.88
CA PRO A 10 -19.90 -6.00 20.52
C PRO A 10 -21.02 -5.71 19.51
N ASN A 11 -21.81 -4.67 19.77
CA ASN A 11 -22.96 -4.23 18.97
C ASN A 11 -23.92 -5.36 18.54
N GLU A 12 -24.07 -6.43 19.34
CA GLU A 12 -24.89 -7.59 18.98
C GLU A 12 -24.52 -8.18 17.60
N CYS A 13 -23.23 -8.17 17.27
CA CYS A 13 -22.72 -8.58 15.97
C CYS A 13 -23.34 -7.80 14.80
N SER A 14 -23.77 -6.56 15.04
CA SER A 14 -24.42 -5.67 14.07
C SER A 14 -25.63 -6.28 13.35
N GLY A 15 -26.21 -7.36 13.89
CA GLY A 15 -27.24 -8.16 13.20
C GLY A 15 -26.75 -8.96 11.99
N HIS A 16 -25.43 -9.14 11.84
CA HIS A 16 -24.77 -9.81 10.72
C HIS A 16 -23.89 -11.00 11.15
N GLY A 17 -24.21 -11.61 12.30
CA GLY A 17 -23.45 -12.72 12.84
C GLY A 17 -24.10 -13.34 14.07
N SER A 18 -23.56 -14.47 14.50
CA SER A 18 -23.98 -15.19 15.71
C SER A 18 -23.02 -14.94 16.85
N CYS A 19 -23.55 -14.67 18.05
CA CYS A 19 -22.75 -14.48 19.25
C CYS A 19 -22.41 -15.83 19.89
N VAL A 20 -21.14 -16.24 19.81
CA VAL A 20 -20.66 -17.52 20.36
C VAL A 20 -19.50 -17.25 21.32
N GLY A 21 -19.73 -17.48 22.62
CA GLY A 21 -18.69 -17.34 23.64
C GLY A 21 -18.10 -15.92 23.78
N GLY A 22 -18.83 -14.88 23.36
CA GLY A 22 -18.41 -13.47 23.46
C GLY A 22 -17.69 -12.94 22.25
N ARG A 23 -17.69 -13.72 21.17
CA ARG A 23 -17.16 -13.34 19.87
C ARG A 23 -18.25 -13.48 18.84
N CYS A 24 -18.21 -12.63 17.83
CA CYS A 24 -19.11 -12.70 16.70
C CYS A 24 -18.58 -13.65 15.64
N GLU A 25 -19.38 -14.63 15.26
CA GLU A 25 -19.21 -15.44 14.07
C GLU A 25 -20.01 -14.81 12.94
N CYS A 26 -19.33 -14.09 12.03
CA CYS A 26 -19.98 -13.30 10.99
C CYS A 26 -20.56 -14.15 9.86
N GLU A 27 -21.68 -13.69 9.33
CA GLU A 27 -22.29 -14.24 8.12
C GLU A 27 -21.41 -13.98 6.88
N ARG A 28 -21.61 -14.77 5.82
CA ARG A 28 -20.88 -14.57 4.55
C ARG A 28 -21.18 -13.16 4.05
N GLY A 29 -20.13 -12.41 3.72
CA GLY A 29 -20.26 -11.02 3.30
C GLY A 29 -19.98 -10.02 4.41
N PHE A 30 -19.72 -10.45 5.65
CA PHE A 30 -19.44 -9.58 6.79
C PHE A 30 -18.19 -10.01 7.57
N ARG A 31 -17.49 -9.05 8.17
CA ARG A 31 -16.29 -9.25 9.01
C ARG A 31 -16.20 -8.17 10.09
N GLY A 32 -15.17 -8.26 10.94
CA GLY A 32 -14.96 -7.35 12.06
C GLY A 32 -15.39 -7.97 13.39
N ASP A 33 -14.98 -7.38 14.51
CA ASP A 33 -15.26 -7.92 15.85
C ASP A 33 -16.76 -7.97 16.17
N ASP A 34 -17.54 -7.10 15.51
CA ASP A 34 -19.00 -6.95 15.59
C ASP A 34 -19.70 -7.17 14.24
N CYS A 35 -19.04 -7.77 13.24
CA CYS A 35 -19.60 -8.03 11.91
C CYS A 35 -20.14 -6.80 11.14
N GLY A 36 -19.72 -5.58 11.49
CA GLY A 36 -20.16 -4.37 10.79
C GLY A 36 -19.47 -4.09 9.44
N LEU A 37 -18.44 -4.85 9.07
CA LEU A 37 -17.65 -4.60 7.85
C LEU A 37 -18.09 -5.51 6.71
N VAL A 38 -18.69 -4.95 5.66
CA VAL A 38 -19.10 -5.70 4.46
C VAL A 38 -17.88 -6.10 3.61
N VAL A 39 -17.72 -7.38 3.27
CA VAL A 39 -16.62 -7.89 2.42
C VAL A 39 -16.97 -7.91 0.93
N ASP A 40 -18.26 -8.05 0.58
CA ASP A 40 -18.73 -8.14 -0.81
C ASP A 40 -19.07 -6.77 -1.42
N GLY A 41 -18.55 -5.69 -0.82
CA GLY A 41 -18.84 -4.32 -1.23
C GLY A 41 -17.88 -3.30 -0.64
N ALA A 42 -16.61 -3.62 -0.46
CA ALA A 42 -15.63 -2.62 -0.07
C ALA A 42 -15.38 -1.66 -1.25
N PRO A 43 -15.70 -0.35 -1.15
CA PRO A 43 -14.83 0.63 -1.80
C PRO A 43 -13.42 0.45 -1.21
N ALA A 44 -12.41 0.66 -2.05
CA ALA A 44 -11.01 0.49 -1.72
C ALA A 44 -10.50 1.44 -0.61
N THR A 45 -10.92 1.26 0.65
CA THR A 45 -10.59 2.19 1.76
C THR A 45 -10.13 1.51 3.05
N SER A 46 -9.50 0.33 2.98
CA SER A 46 -8.75 -0.21 4.13
C SER A 46 -7.52 -1.06 3.79
N LEU A 47 -6.97 -0.91 2.57
CA LEU A 47 -5.59 -1.29 2.27
C LEU A 47 -4.78 -0.08 1.79
N GLN A 48 -4.95 1.05 2.49
CA GLN A 48 -4.13 2.25 2.29
C GLN A 48 -3.69 2.86 3.62
N LEU A 49 -3.50 2.05 4.66
CA LEU A 49 -2.78 2.45 5.87
C LEU A 49 -1.30 2.04 5.80
N ALA A 50 -0.65 2.41 4.71
CA ALA A 50 0.81 2.57 4.65
C ALA A 50 1.23 3.64 3.63
N ALA A 51 0.37 4.63 3.37
CA ALA A 51 0.72 5.81 2.59
C ALA A 51 0.69 7.05 3.50
N GLY A 52 1.51 7.03 4.55
CA GLY A 52 1.90 8.28 5.20
C GLY A 52 2.69 9.15 4.21
N PRO A 53 2.79 10.47 4.44
CA PRO A 53 3.68 11.31 3.67
C PRO A 53 5.09 10.69 3.75
N GLY A 54 5.70 10.33 2.62
CA GLY A 54 7.02 9.67 2.58
C GLY A 54 7.00 8.14 2.43
N SER A 55 5.85 7.54 2.07
CA SER A 55 5.77 6.11 1.79
C SER A 55 5.93 5.83 0.30
N CYS A 56 6.94 5.03 -0.02
CA CYS A 56 7.09 4.38 -1.31
C CYS A 56 5.82 3.52 -1.56
N GLY A 57 4.91 3.97 -2.44
CA GLY A 57 3.66 3.28 -2.87
C GLY A 57 3.63 3.01 -4.38
N GLY A 58 2.52 2.46 -4.92
CA GLY A 58 2.39 1.74 -6.21
C GLY A 58 2.91 2.36 -7.53
N LEU A 59 3.52 3.55 -7.52
CA LEU A 59 4.21 4.17 -8.68
C LEU A 59 5.61 4.70 -8.27
N MET A 60 6.46 3.80 -7.77
CA MET A 60 7.82 4.06 -7.30
C MET A 60 8.73 4.60 -8.41
N CYS A 61 8.89 5.92 -8.52
CA CYS A 61 9.76 6.53 -9.54
C CYS A 61 9.43 6.04 -10.97
N ASN A 62 8.12 5.87 -11.26
CA ASN A 62 7.59 5.31 -12.51
C ASN A 62 8.14 3.92 -12.90
N GLY A 63 8.73 3.16 -11.96
CA GLY A 63 9.38 1.87 -12.23
C GLY A 63 10.83 1.99 -12.74
N HIS A 64 11.34 3.22 -12.87
CA HIS A 64 12.64 3.54 -13.44
C HIS A 64 13.67 4.02 -12.42
N GLY A 65 13.45 3.72 -11.14
CA GLY A 65 14.39 4.08 -10.09
C GLY A 65 14.07 3.45 -8.75
N ARG A 66 14.99 3.65 -7.80
CA ARG A 66 14.82 3.21 -6.43
C ARG A 66 14.30 4.35 -5.57
N CYS A 67 13.16 4.12 -4.94
CA CYS A 67 12.55 5.06 -3.99
C CYS A 67 13.27 4.99 -2.64
N ARG A 68 13.75 6.13 -2.13
CA ARG A 68 14.27 6.28 -0.76
C ARG A 68 13.51 7.39 -0.01
N ARG A 69 13.39 7.25 1.31
CA ARG A 69 12.84 8.31 2.17
C ARG A 69 13.79 9.50 2.19
N GLY A 70 13.30 10.68 1.84
CA GLY A 70 14.05 11.92 1.91
C GLY A 70 14.23 12.41 3.35
N ARG A 71 15.17 13.35 3.56
CA ARG A 71 15.44 13.95 4.88
C ARG A 71 14.36 14.91 5.34
N ALA A 72 13.54 15.44 4.43
CA ALA A 72 12.39 16.26 4.80
C ALA A 72 11.18 15.35 5.05
N GLU A 73 10.45 15.63 6.12
CA GLU A 73 9.27 14.86 6.53
C GLU A 73 8.30 14.74 5.37
N GLY A 74 8.13 13.53 4.86
CA GLY A 74 7.21 13.23 3.77
C GLY A 74 7.73 13.31 2.35
N THR A 75 9.01 13.60 2.14
CA THR A 75 9.60 13.67 0.80
C THR A 75 10.11 12.32 0.31
N VAL A 76 9.90 12.04 -0.97
CA VAL A 76 10.43 10.86 -1.66
C VAL A 76 11.56 11.30 -2.57
N LEU A 77 12.71 10.62 -2.46
CA LEU A 77 13.84 10.81 -3.36
C LEU A 77 13.94 9.61 -4.30
N CYS A 78 13.96 9.87 -5.60
CA CYS A 78 14.12 8.88 -6.63
C CYS A 78 15.57 8.82 -7.12
N GLU A 79 16.20 7.66 -6.97
CA GLU A 79 17.49 7.35 -7.59
C GLU A 79 17.21 6.62 -8.91
N CYS A 80 17.30 7.33 -10.04
CA CYS A 80 16.95 6.79 -11.34
C CYS A 80 17.98 5.76 -11.83
N PHE A 81 17.48 4.74 -12.54
CA PHE A 81 18.31 3.79 -13.27
C PHE A 81 18.88 4.44 -14.54
N HIS A 82 19.92 3.83 -15.12
CA HIS A 82 20.52 4.32 -16.37
C HIS A 82 19.46 4.51 -17.46
N GLY A 83 19.49 5.67 -18.10
CA GLY A 83 18.55 6.02 -19.16
C GLY A 83 17.29 6.77 -18.70
N PHE A 84 17.18 7.07 -17.40
CA PHE A 84 16.02 7.78 -16.84
C PHE A 84 16.45 8.95 -15.96
N GLY A 85 15.69 10.04 -16.00
CA GLY A 85 16.02 11.28 -15.32
C GLY A 85 14.81 12.03 -14.76
N GLY A 86 15.11 13.11 -14.02
CA GLY A 86 14.14 13.96 -13.34
C GLY A 86 13.74 13.47 -11.94
N PRO A 87 12.95 14.27 -11.20
CA PRO A 87 12.64 14.01 -9.79
C PRO A 87 11.78 12.76 -9.55
N ALA A 88 11.18 12.20 -10.61
CA ALA A 88 10.36 10.99 -10.56
C ALA A 88 10.81 9.92 -11.58
N CYS A 89 11.96 10.07 -12.23
CA CYS A 89 12.46 9.16 -13.29
C CYS A 89 11.47 8.96 -14.46
N ALA A 90 10.71 10.01 -14.79
CA ALA A 90 9.72 9.98 -15.87
C ALA A 90 10.28 10.39 -17.23
N VAL A 91 11.48 10.97 -17.25
CA VAL A 91 12.15 11.39 -18.49
C VAL A 91 13.03 10.25 -18.95
N GLU A 92 12.73 9.67 -20.11
CA GLU A 92 13.60 8.71 -20.78
C GLU A 92 14.74 9.52 -21.45
N ASP A 93 15.90 9.51 -20.82
CA ASP A 93 17.11 10.11 -21.39
C ASP A 93 17.86 8.98 -22.12
N PRO A 94 17.80 8.88 -23.46
CA PRO A 94 18.66 7.95 -24.17
C PRO A 94 20.08 8.46 -23.95
N GLY A 95 20.74 7.95 -22.90
CA GLY A 95 22.04 8.43 -22.45
C GLY A 95 23.02 8.54 -23.63
N PRO A 96 24.14 9.26 -23.46
CA PRO A 96 25.10 9.43 -24.54
C PRO A 96 25.43 8.05 -25.10
N VAL A 97 25.18 7.88 -26.40
CA VAL A 97 25.46 6.66 -27.16
C VAL A 97 26.98 6.52 -27.21
N LEU A 98 27.58 6.12 -26.10
CA LEU A 98 28.99 5.80 -26.02
C LEU A 98 29.14 4.48 -26.77
N PRO A 99 29.86 4.47 -27.89
CA PRO A 99 30.13 3.23 -28.58
C PRO A 99 30.92 2.30 -27.63
N PRO A 100 30.78 0.97 -27.76
CA PRO A 100 31.54 0.04 -26.93
C PRO A 100 33.04 0.32 -27.06
N PRO A 101 33.81 0.12 -25.98
CA PRO A 101 35.26 0.31 -26.02
C PRO A 101 35.85 -0.59 -27.10
N GLY A 102 36.48 0.02 -28.12
CA GLY A 102 37.03 -0.67 -29.28
C GLY A 102 36.38 -0.32 -30.63
N THR A 103 35.34 0.51 -30.65
CA THR A 103 34.77 1.00 -31.92
C THR A 103 35.69 2.09 -32.49
N ALA A 104 36.61 1.71 -33.37
CA ALA A 104 37.34 2.66 -34.20
C ALA A 104 36.33 3.33 -35.14
N ILE A 105 36.05 4.62 -34.93
CA ILE A 105 35.35 5.42 -35.93
C ILE A 105 36.36 5.60 -37.06
N GLY A 106 36.19 4.79 -38.11
CA GLY A 106 37.04 4.81 -39.30
C GLY A 106 37.01 6.19 -39.95
N VAL A 107 38.21 6.72 -40.22
CA VAL A 107 38.45 7.93 -41.01
C VAL A 107 38.61 7.54 -42.47
#